data_AF-A0A5C8GMG5-F1
#
_entry.id   AF-A0A5C8GMG5-F1
#
_cell.length_a   1.000
_cell.length_b   1.000
_cell.length_c   1.000
_cell.angle_alpha   90.00
_cell.angle_beta   90.00
_cell.angle_gamma   90.00
#
_symmetry.space_group_name_H-M   'P 1'
#
loop_
_entity.id
_entity.type
_entity.pdbx_description
1 polymer ?
#
loop_
_entity_poly.entity_id
_entity_poly.type
_entity_poly.pdbx_seq_one_letter_code
_entity_poly.pdbx_strand_id
1 'polypeptide(L)'
;MIERIKDLFRCETPLSGLSPAVNKQLVSKGLKELGCDNDWEKQGNNDVMHLTYQGEHFVIVAKMGISNIQLSIYGMAAAPMPELNNVRQLCNQYNSISNGLHFTYRLNERIDEVEVDLHYNFLLFAGAESMILARSLDELFKGRNHFLVELDILINRNKEYKGKDMELITSQITREFFLLREHEAMHEKPMEKWQPNETKVLTLKQWMDKAYGCFDFVPTHLSIFTDKMNTMTERAEIENFEIASLLIANQAFTRKTATMTLSFVNPLESEQNRYMTIFVEQAESTQDALCYRVTSTLMPSPLESNFNETTNFLKPMTVTAVMGFDLRTEKQRTDEFNYMWQDAKDRTKKEDTDSLNEEQKLINEIASPHAAKYAYRGKQLYLQGNFFEAILHLENAFSLLKEERHELTVRQWESFFDICYMLGFCHNELKQYQRAFYYLTLTIFQNRIIHTEEYINCMINLRDFRALPFIDNVIRDVSKNYENANDNEPPEEHIQTFLSFLHRRKAYILIEQERHDEAESLLNTMLHDPYSYDFALKELAYLQQIRAKKK
;
A
#
# COMPACT_ATOMS: atom_id res chain seq x y z
N MET A 1 48.62 55.56 36.15
CA MET A 1 48.12 54.54 35.18
C MET A 1 46.79 53.94 35.62
N ILE A 2 46.60 53.64 36.91
CA ILE A 2 45.34 53.08 37.45
C ILE A 2 44.17 54.08 37.46
N GLU A 3 44.39 55.39 37.66
CA GLU A 3 43.31 56.39 37.56
C GLU A 3 42.79 56.60 36.13
N ARG A 4 43.68 56.59 35.12
CA ARG A 4 43.28 56.67 33.69
C ARG A 4 42.47 55.45 33.23
N ILE A 5 42.67 54.29 33.85
CA ILE A 5 41.90 53.08 33.56
C ILE A 5 40.53 53.13 34.23
N LYS A 6 40.39 53.75 35.42
CA LYS A 6 39.08 53.98 36.06
C LYS A 6 38.18 54.91 35.27
N ASP A 7 38.73 55.90 34.56
CA ASP A 7 37.94 56.77 33.68
C ASP A 7 37.51 56.07 32.37
N LEU A 8 38.26 55.07 31.90
CA LEU A 8 37.88 54.22 30.75
C LEU A 8 36.67 53.30 31.05
N PHE A 9 36.46 52.93 32.32
CA PHE A 9 35.30 52.16 32.79
C PHE A 9 34.17 53.04 33.37
N ARG A 10 34.29 54.37 33.32
CA ARG A 10 33.22 55.33 33.64
C ARG A 10 32.39 55.77 32.44
N CYS A 11 32.69 55.27 31.24
CA CYS A 11 31.70 55.29 30.18
C CYS A 11 30.59 54.32 30.56
N GLU A 12 29.49 54.85 31.10
CA GLU A 12 28.21 54.16 31.11
C GLU A 12 28.03 53.53 29.71
N THR A 13 27.90 52.21 29.67
CA THR A 13 27.48 51.55 28.44
C THR A 13 26.16 52.21 28.01
N PRO A 14 25.94 52.50 26.71
CA PRO A 14 24.77 53.28 26.26
C PRO A 14 23.42 52.63 26.60
N LEU A 15 23.43 51.39 27.12
CA LEU A 15 22.27 50.65 27.61
C LEU A 15 21.98 50.84 29.11
N SER A 16 22.93 51.36 29.91
CA SER A 16 22.83 51.44 31.38
C SER A 16 22.01 52.63 31.91
N GLY A 17 21.56 53.54 31.04
CA GLY A 17 20.73 54.71 31.38
C GLY A 17 19.32 54.72 30.78
N LEU A 18 18.90 53.67 30.05
CA LEU A 18 17.59 53.61 29.41
C LEU A 18 16.49 53.29 30.43
N SER A 19 15.92 54.34 31.02
CA SER A 19 14.69 54.26 31.82
C SER A 19 13.47 54.66 30.96
N PRO A 20 12.25 54.26 31.34
CA PRO A 20 11.03 54.73 30.67
C PRO A 20 10.96 56.25 30.53
N ALA A 21 11.45 57.00 31.53
CA ALA A 21 11.52 58.45 31.48
C ALA A 21 12.48 58.98 30.40
N VAL A 22 13.63 58.32 30.21
CA VAL A 22 14.60 58.64 29.15
C VAL A 22 14.01 58.31 27.79
N ASN A 23 13.35 57.15 27.63
CA ASN A 23 12.65 56.80 26.39
C ASN A 23 11.58 57.83 26.02
N LYS A 24 10.75 58.27 26.98
CA LYS A 24 9.76 59.33 26.74
C LYS A 24 10.41 60.63 26.27
N GLN A 25 11.51 61.04 26.90
CA GLN A 25 12.22 62.26 26.54
C GLN A 25 12.82 62.18 25.13
N LEU A 26 13.49 61.08 24.80
CA LEU A 26 14.10 60.85 23.48
C LEU A 26 13.05 60.79 22.38
N VAL A 27 11.94 60.08 22.61
CA VAL A 27 10.81 60.02 21.67
C VAL A 27 10.21 61.41 21.46
N SER A 28 9.90 62.14 22.54
CA SER A 28 9.27 63.46 22.46
C SER A 28 10.15 64.47 21.71
N LYS A 29 11.46 64.43 21.96
CA LYS A 29 12.45 65.25 21.26
C LYS A 29 12.50 64.91 19.76
N GLY A 30 12.65 63.63 19.43
CA GLY A 30 12.74 63.18 18.04
C GLY A 30 11.47 63.48 17.24
N LEU A 31 10.28 63.33 17.84
CA LEU A 31 9.02 63.68 17.18
C LEU A 31 8.83 65.19 16.97
N LYS A 32 9.28 66.02 17.92
CA LYS A 32 9.25 67.47 17.76
C LYS A 32 10.14 67.93 16.59
N GLU A 33 11.29 67.29 16.40
CA GLU A 33 12.15 67.51 15.23
C GLU A 33 11.49 67.05 13.91
N LEU A 34 10.63 66.03 13.98
CA LEU A 34 9.80 65.56 12.85
C LEU A 34 8.50 66.36 12.66
N GLY A 35 8.28 67.42 13.44
CA GLY A 35 7.11 68.29 13.32
C GLY A 35 5.80 67.69 13.83
N CYS A 36 5.87 66.73 14.76
CA CYS A 36 4.71 66.04 15.32
C CYS A 36 4.40 66.48 16.75
N ASP A 37 3.12 66.64 17.06
CA ASP A 37 2.63 66.89 18.42
C ASP A 37 2.76 65.63 19.30
N ASN A 38 3.01 65.82 20.60
CA ASN A 38 3.40 64.75 21.52
C ASN A 38 2.71 64.83 22.89
N ASP A 39 1.55 64.19 23.03
CA ASP A 39 0.88 64.01 24.32
C ASP A 39 0.97 62.57 24.81
N TRP A 40 1.55 62.38 25.99
CA TRP A 40 1.68 61.07 26.62
C TRP A 40 0.49 60.79 27.55
N GLU A 41 -0.11 59.64 27.36
CA GLU A 41 -1.14 59.09 28.23
C GLU A 41 -0.58 57.92 29.06
N LYS A 42 -1.09 57.77 30.28
CA LYS A 42 -0.74 56.64 31.13
C LYS A 42 -1.82 55.57 31.05
N GLN A 43 -1.49 54.41 30.49
CA GLN A 43 -2.38 53.26 30.41
C GLN A 43 -1.80 52.10 31.23
N GLY A 44 -2.31 51.93 32.45
CA GLY A 44 -1.79 50.96 33.40
C GLY A 44 -0.34 51.24 33.80
N ASN A 45 0.55 50.27 33.57
CA ASN A 45 1.99 50.38 33.81
C ASN A 45 2.78 50.90 32.59
N ASN A 46 2.10 51.23 31.48
CA ASN A 46 2.73 51.67 30.25
C ASN A 46 2.47 53.15 29.99
N ASP A 47 3.45 53.80 29.39
CA ASP A 47 3.29 55.12 28.81
C ASP A 47 3.00 54.96 27.32
N VAL A 48 1.88 55.53 26.88
CA VAL A 48 1.34 55.39 25.53
C VAL A 48 1.22 56.77 24.90
N MET A 49 1.54 56.87 23.61
CA MET A 49 1.39 58.10 22.85
C MET A 49 0.77 57.77 21.50
N HIS A 50 -0.27 58.53 21.14
CA HIS A 50 -0.95 58.46 19.87
C HIS A 50 -0.37 59.51 18.94
N LEU A 51 0.05 59.10 17.76
CA LEU A 51 0.70 59.94 16.78
C LEU A 51 -0.04 59.83 15.45
N THR A 52 -0.24 60.95 14.77
CA THR A 52 -0.63 60.96 13.35
C THR A 52 0.56 61.43 12.52
N TYR A 53 1.04 60.58 11.61
CA TYR A 53 2.17 60.90 10.74
C TYR A 53 1.83 60.49 9.31
N GLN A 54 1.94 61.44 8.38
CA GLN A 54 1.60 61.26 6.96
C GLN A 54 0.19 60.65 6.71
N GLY A 55 -0.78 60.97 7.57
CA GLY A 55 -2.17 60.52 7.45
C GLY A 55 -2.47 59.15 8.09
N GLU A 56 -1.49 58.47 8.67
CA GLU A 56 -1.69 57.21 9.39
C GLU A 56 -1.58 57.40 10.91
N HIS A 57 -2.31 56.57 11.66
CA HIS A 57 -2.32 56.57 13.12
C HIS A 57 -1.37 55.52 13.69
N PHE A 58 -0.41 55.99 14.47
CA PHE A 58 0.58 55.18 15.15
C PHE A 58 0.39 55.23 16.66
N VAL A 59 0.77 54.15 17.32
CA VAL A 59 0.81 54.06 18.77
C VAL A 59 2.22 53.71 19.20
N ILE A 60 2.81 54.59 20.01
CA ILE A 60 4.10 54.36 20.64
C ILE A 60 3.86 53.94 22.08
N VAL A 61 4.46 52.81 22.48
CA VAL A 61 4.39 52.28 23.84
C VAL A 61 5.80 52.18 24.42
N ALA A 62 6.01 52.90 25.53
CA ALA A 62 7.17 52.74 26.38
C ALA A 62 6.77 51.92 27.61
N LYS A 63 7.27 50.67 27.69
CA LYS A 63 6.94 49.73 28.78
C LYS A 63 7.87 49.94 29.98
N MET A 64 7.31 49.84 31.18
CA MET A 64 8.10 49.96 32.41
C MET A 64 9.08 48.78 32.55
N GLY A 65 10.37 49.08 32.77
CA GLY A 65 11.42 48.08 32.97
C GLY A 65 12.01 47.47 31.70
N ILE A 66 11.59 47.93 30.52
CA ILE A 66 12.10 47.47 29.23
C ILE A 66 12.72 48.66 28.48
N SER A 67 13.90 48.48 27.89
CA SER A 67 14.63 49.55 27.20
C SER A 67 14.16 49.82 25.77
N ASN A 68 13.50 48.87 25.11
CA ASN A 68 12.93 49.04 23.78
C ASN A 68 11.56 49.75 23.79
N ILE A 69 11.32 50.47 22.70
CA ILE A 69 10.07 51.14 22.38
C ILE A 69 9.34 50.31 21.33
N GLN A 70 8.04 50.14 21.53
CA GLN A 70 7.17 49.49 20.58
C GLN A 70 6.39 50.54 19.81
N LEU A 71 6.52 50.56 18.49
CA LEU A 71 5.72 51.38 17.58
C LEU A 71 4.76 50.44 16.85
N SER A 72 3.48 50.79 16.82
CA SER A 72 2.43 49.93 16.28
C SER A 72 1.47 50.68 15.38
N ILE A 73 0.95 50.00 14.36
CA ILE A 73 -0.24 50.38 13.61
C ILE A 73 -1.30 49.33 13.92
N TYR A 74 -2.42 49.75 14.50
CA TYR A 74 -3.55 48.87 14.79
C TYR A 74 -4.56 48.93 13.65
N GLY A 75 -5.14 47.77 13.28
CA GLY A 75 -6.12 47.68 12.21
C GLY A 75 -5.58 48.15 10.85
N MET A 76 -4.30 47.89 10.56
CA MET A 76 -3.63 48.37 9.34
C MET A 76 -4.16 47.72 8.05
N ALA A 77 -4.79 46.55 8.19
CA ALA A 77 -5.47 45.80 7.16
C ALA A 77 -6.69 45.11 7.79
N ALA A 78 -7.75 44.93 6.99
CA ALA A 78 -8.92 44.16 7.36
C ALA A 78 -9.33 43.25 6.19
N ALA A 79 -9.81 42.05 6.51
CA ALA A 79 -10.35 41.11 5.54
C ALA A 79 -11.62 40.45 6.08
N PRO A 80 -12.58 40.05 5.22
CA PRO A 80 -13.77 39.31 5.64
C PRO A 80 -13.41 38.02 6.38
N MET A 81 -14.24 37.59 7.33
CA MET A 81 -14.02 36.37 8.13
C MET A 81 -13.65 35.11 7.32
N PRO A 82 -14.22 34.83 6.13
CA PRO A 82 -13.79 33.70 5.30
C PRO A 82 -12.32 33.71 4.89
N GLU A 83 -11.66 34.88 4.90
CA GLU A 83 -10.26 35.07 4.53
C GLU A 83 -9.29 34.87 5.71
N LEU A 84 -9.79 34.46 6.89
CA LEU A 84 -8.98 34.25 8.10
C LEU A 84 -7.75 33.37 7.86
N ASN A 85 -7.87 32.31 7.06
CA ASN A 85 -6.73 31.44 6.75
C ASN A 85 -5.66 32.16 5.92
N ASN A 86 -6.06 33.04 5.01
CA ASN A 86 -5.13 33.82 4.19
C ASN A 86 -4.37 34.84 5.04
N VAL A 87 -5.09 35.52 5.94
CA VAL A 87 -4.49 36.43 6.91
C VAL A 87 -3.51 35.69 7.82
N ARG A 88 -3.90 34.52 8.35
CA ARG A 88 -3.06 33.69 9.22
C ARG A 88 -1.78 33.24 8.52
N GLN A 89 -1.92 32.69 7.31
CA GLN A 89 -0.79 32.22 6.50
C GLN A 89 0.22 33.35 6.27
N LEU A 90 -0.27 34.52 5.87
CA LEU A 90 0.60 35.66 5.57
C LEU A 90 1.29 36.21 6.82
N CYS A 91 0.57 36.30 7.96
CA CYS A 91 1.18 36.67 9.24
C CYS A 91 2.30 35.69 9.64
N ASN A 92 2.05 34.37 9.55
CA ASN A 92 3.03 33.35 9.88
C ASN A 92 4.27 33.45 8.97
N GLN A 93 4.06 33.63 7.66
CA GLN A 93 5.14 33.76 6.68
C GLN A 93 6.01 34.98 6.97
N TYR A 94 5.42 36.17 7.15
CA TYR A 94 6.20 37.37 7.42
C TYR A 94 6.91 37.32 8.76
N ASN A 95 6.24 36.86 9.82
CA ASN A 95 6.87 36.72 11.13
C ASN A 95 8.06 35.75 11.12
N SER A 96 8.11 34.79 10.19
CA SER A 96 9.24 33.86 10.05
C SER A 96 10.43 34.46 9.30
N ILE A 97 10.22 35.51 8.49
CA ILE A 97 11.23 36.06 7.58
C ILE A 97 11.69 37.47 8.00
N SER A 98 10.84 38.25 8.67
CA SER A 98 11.13 39.64 8.99
C SER A 98 11.98 39.81 10.26
N ASN A 99 13.12 40.49 10.11
CA ASN A 99 13.93 40.92 11.25
C ASN A 99 13.36 42.22 11.86
N GLY A 100 12.39 42.09 12.77
CA GLY A 100 11.95 43.16 13.68
C GLY A 100 10.50 43.62 13.52
N LEU A 101 9.90 43.46 12.34
CA LEU A 101 8.46 43.63 12.15
C LEU A 101 7.71 42.40 12.71
N HIS A 102 6.55 42.63 13.30
CA HIS A 102 5.71 41.55 13.82
C HIS A 102 4.24 41.83 13.51
N PHE A 103 3.63 40.90 12.77
CA PHE A 103 2.25 40.95 12.33
C PHE A 103 1.39 40.10 13.26
N THR A 104 0.32 40.68 13.80
CA THR A 104 -0.66 39.94 14.60
C THR A 104 -2.05 40.16 14.02
N TYR A 105 -2.97 39.22 14.23
CA TYR A 105 -4.34 39.36 13.76
C TYR A 105 -5.32 39.20 14.92
N ARG A 106 -6.45 39.89 14.83
CA ARG A 106 -7.55 39.86 15.80
C ARG A 106 -8.86 39.68 15.07
N LEU A 107 -9.80 38.99 15.72
CA LEU A 107 -11.15 38.79 15.20
C LEU A 107 -12.05 39.92 15.71
N ASN A 108 -12.71 40.63 14.80
CA ASN A 108 -13.73 41.61 15.14
C ASN A 108 -15.12 41.03 14.87
N GLU A 109 -15.66 40.35 15.88
CA GLU A 109 -16.97 39.67 15.81
C GLU A 109 -18.14 40.63 15.52
N ARG A 110 -17.98 41.94 15.79
CA ARG A 110 -19.07 42.92 15.59
C ARG A 110 -19.29 43.27 14.13
N ILE A 111 -18.23 43.24 13.32
CA ILE A 111 -18.27 43.61 11.90
C ILE A 111 -17.90 42.44 10.98
N ASP A 112 -17.66 41.25 11.54
CA ASP A 112 -17.33 40.00 10.82
C ASP A 112 -16.05 40.09 9.97
N GLU A 113 -15.03 40.73 10.54
CA GLU A 113 -13.73 40.95 9.89
C GLU A 113 -12.55 40.46 10.74
N VAL A 114 -11.46 40.13 10.06
CA VAL A 114 -10.15 39.86 10.65
C VAL A 114 -9.29 41.11 10.46
N GLU A 115 -8.92 41.74 11.56
CA GLU A 115 -8.03 42.90 11.57
C GLU A 115 -6.58 42.44 11.75
N VAL A 116 -5.64 43.12 11.09
CA VAL A 116 -4.21 42.88 11.25
C VAL A 116 -3.56 44.10 11.88
N ASP A 117 -2.76 43.85 12.91
CA ASP A 117 -1.91 44.84 13.57
C ASP A 117 -0.44 44.58 13.21
N LEU A 118 0.33 45.66 13.11
CA LEU A 118 1.76 45.61 12.84
C LEU A 118 2.53 46.29 13.97
N HIS A 119 3.55 45.61 14.46
CA HIS A 119 4.40 46.07 15.55
C HIS A 119 5.86 46.10 15.12
N TYR A 120 6.59 47.10 15.59
CA TYR A 120 8.03 47.22 15.41
C TYR A 120 8.68 47.63 16.73
N ASN A 121 9.64 46.84 17.20
CA ASN A 121 10.38 47.11 18.42
C ASN A 121 11.79 47.62 18.09
N PHE A 122 12.18 48.75 18.67
CA PHE A 122 13.51 49.32 18.44
C PHE A 122 14.06 50.02 19.68
N LEU A 123 15.36 50.29 19.68
CA LEU A 123 16.05 51.07 20.70
C LEU A 123 16.29 52.49 20.17
N LEU A 124 16.14 53.48 21.05
CA LEU A 124 16.53 54.86 20.76
C LEU A 124 17.83 55.22 21.47
N PHE A 125 18.65 56.02 20.80
CA PHE A 125 19.90 56.55 21.33
C PHE A 125 19.89 58.07 21.21
N ALA A 126 20.45 58.73 22.22
CA ALA A 126 20.60 60.17 22.23
C ALA A 126 21.46 60.65 21.05
N GLY A 127 20.99 61.67 20.32
CA GLY A 127 21.66 62.23 19.14
C GLY A 127 21.27 61.63 17.79
N ALA A 128 20.48 60.55 17.78
CA ALA A 128 19.99 59.90 16.56
C ALA A 128 18.46 59.67 16.59
N GLU A 129 17.74 60.32 17.50
CA GLU A 129 16.36 60.03 17.84
C GLU A 129 15.41 60.22 16.65
N SER A 130 15.48 61.38 15.99
CA SER A 130 14.64 61.72 14.84
C SER A 130 14.92 60.81 13.64
N MET A 131 16.19 60.49 13.37
CA MET A 131 16.58 59.58 12.30
C MET A 131 16.05 58.16 12.52
N ILE A 132 16.19 57.62 13.75
CA ILE A 132 15.72 56.26 14.07
C ILE A 132 14.19 56.21 14.04
N LEU A 133 13.50 57.22 14.56
CA LEU A 133 12.04 57.30 14.50
C LEU A 133 11.53 57.39 13.07
N ALA A 134 12.11 58.27 12.24
CA ALA A 134 11.74 58.39 10.83
C ALA A 134 11.94 57.08 10.07
N ARG A 135 13.07 56.40 10.28
CA ARG A 135 13.31 55.08 9.69
C ARG A 135 12.31 54.04 10.17
N SER A 136 12.00 54.01 11.47
CA SER A 136 11.06 53.05 12.05
C SER A 136 9.63 53.25 11.52
N LEU A 137 9.21 54.50 11.33
CA LEU A 137 7.95 54.85 10.68
C LEU A 137 7.94 54.37 9.22
N ASP A 138 9.00 54.63 8.45
CA ASP A 138 9.15 54.20 7.06
C ASP A 138 9.13 52.67 6.89
N GLU A 139 9.80 51.93 7.78
CA GLU A 139 9.76 50.46 7.80
C GLU A 139 8.34 49.91 8.04
N LEU A 140 7.56 50.55 8.92
CA LEU A 140 6.15 50.17 9.13
C LEU A 140 5.28 50.45 7.92
N PHE A 141 5.48 51.59 7.23
CA PHE A 141 4.77 51.88 5.98
C PHE A 141 5.09 50.85 4.90
N LYS A 142 6.37 50.51 4.72
CA LYS A 142 6.82 49.49 3.78
C LYS A 142 6.23 48.13 4.12
N GLY A 143 6.28 47.73 5.40
CA GLY A 143 5.72 46.48 5.90
C GLY A 143 4.22 46.38 5.64
N ARG A 144 3.46 47.43 5.95
CA ARG A 144 2.02 47.50 5.70
C ARG A 144 1.68 47.40 4.21
N ASN A 145 2.31 48.23 3.37
CA ASN A 145 2.01 48.27 1.94
C ASN A 145 2.32 46.92 1.28
N HIS A 146 3.43 46.29 1.66
CA HIS A 146 3.80 44.98 1.13
C HIS A 146 2.80 43.90 1.58
N PHE A 147 2.39 43.91 2.85
CA PHE A 147 1.39 42.97 3.37
C PHE A 147 0.05 43.11 2.64
N LEU A 148 -0.44 44.33 2.40
CA LEU A 148 -1.70 44.58 1.69
C LEU A 148 -1.67 44.03 0.26
N VAL A 149 -0.57 44.25 -0.47
CA VAL A 149 -0.39 43.74 -1.83
C VAL A 149 -0.38 42.22 -1.85
N GLU A 150 0.40 41.58 -0.97
CA GLU A 150 0.45 40.11 -0.92
C GLU A 150 -0.85 39.48 -0.44
N LEU A 151 -1.58 40.14 0.47
CA LEU A 151 -2.89 39.68 0.91
C LEU A 151 -3.88 39.66 -0.27
N ASP A 152 -3.93 40.72 -1.08
CA ASP A 152 -4.78 40.75 -2.26
C ASP A 152 -4.38 39.69 -3.30
N ILE A 153 -3.09 39.49 -3.54
CA ILE A 153 -2.58 38.41 -4.41
C ILE A 153 -3.03 37.04 -3.90
N LEU A 154 -2.90 36.78 -2.59
CA LEU A 154 -3.25 35.50 -1.98
C LEU A 154 -4.75 35.23 -2.02
N ILE A 155 -5.58 36.24 -1.70
CA ILE A 155 -7.05 36.15 -1.79
C ILE A 155 -7.47 35.86 -3.24
N ASN A 156 -6.89 36.57 -4.21
CA ASN A 156 -7.25 36.39 -5.62
C ASN A 156 -6.79 35.03 -6.16
N ARG A 157 -5.64 34.51 -5.75
CA ARG A 157 -5.22 33.12 -6.04
C ARG A 157 -6.19 32.11 -5.43
N ASN A 158 -6.61 32.30 -4.18
CA ASN A 158 -7.44 31.32 -3.48
C ASN A 158 -8.90 31.28 -3.93
N LYS A 159 -9.39 32.34 -4.60
CA LYS A 159 -10.67 32.31 -5.34
C LYS A 159 -10.65 31.25 -6.45
N GLU A 160 -9.52 31.01 -7.11
CA GLU A 160 -9.39 29.95 -8.13
C GLU A 160 -9.47 28.54 -7.53
N TYR A 161 -9.06 28.37 -6.27
CA TYR A 161 -9.00 27.09 -5.56
C TYR A 161 -10.18 26.84 -4.59
N LYS A 162 -11.27 27.63 -4.68
CA LYS A 162 -12.50 27.49 -3.88
C LYS A 162 -12.29 27.53 -2.36
N GLY A 163 -11.41 28.42 -1.86
CA GLY A 163 -11.30 28.69 -0.42
C GLY A 163 -10.69 27.55 0.42
N LYS A 164 -9.89 26.66 -0.20
CA LYS A 164 -9.16 25.63 0.56
C LYS A 164 -7.92 26.22 1.25
N ASP A 165 -7.63 25.72 2.44
CA ASP A 165 -6.43 26.06 3.21
C ASP A 165 -5.17 25.57 2.47
N MET A 166 -4.49 26.50 1.79
CA MET A 166 -3.30 26.18 0.99
C MET A 166 -2.11 25.77 1.85
N GLU A 167 -2.00 26.30 3.07
CA GLU A 167 -0.96 25.90 4.03
C GLU A 167 -1.14 24.42 4.40
N LEU A 168 -2.39 24.01 4.68
CA LEU A 168 -2.73 22.62 4.94
C LEU A 168 -2.47 21.72 3.72
N ILE A 169 -2.90 22.12 2.52
CA ILE A 169 -2.70 21.32 1.30
C ILE A 169 -1.20 21.16 1.01
N THR A 170 -0.42 22.24 1.07
CA THR A 170 1.03 22.17 0.85
C THR A 170 1.71 21.31 1.91
N SER A 171 1.26 21.39 3.17
CA SER A 171 1.78 20.54 4.25
C SER A 171 1.46 19.05 4.01
N GLN A 172 0.22 18.73 3.61
CA GLN A 172 -0.20 17.36 3.27
C GLN A 172 0.59 16.79 2.10
N ILE A 173 0.72 17.54 0.99
CA ILE A 173 1.52 17.12 -0.18
C ILE A 173 2.99 16.92 0.22
N THR A 174 3.55 17.83 1.01
CA THR A 174 4.94 17.73 1.48
C THR A 174 5.13 16.50 2.37
N ARG A 175 4.15 16.19 3.22
CA ARG A 175 4.14 14.99 4.06
C ARG A 175 4.03 13.72 3.23
N GLU A 176 3.18 13.70 2.19
CA GLU A 176 3.08 12.59 1.25
C GLU A 176 4.41 12.35 0.53
N PHE A 177 5.07 13.39 0.02
CA PHE A 177 6.41 13.27 -0.58
C PHE A 177 7.46 12.77 0.41
N PHE A 178 7.41 13.21 1.67
CA PHE A 178 8.30 12.68 2.70
C PHE A 178 8.07 11.18 2.92
N LEU A 179 6.82 10.74 3.04
CA LEU A 179 6.47 9.33 3.23
C LEU A 179 6.88 8.47 2.02
N LEU A 180 6.71 8.98 0.80
CA LEU A 180 7.17 8.31 -0.41
C LEU A 180 8.70 8.11 -0.42
N ARG A 181 9.46 9.13 0.02
CA ARG A 181 10.92 9.06 0.11
C ARG A 181 11.40 8.08 1.17
N GLU A 182 10.69 7.93 2.28
CA GLU A 182 11.00 6.90 3.28
C GLU A 182 10.82 5.47 2.73
N HIS A 183 9.99 5.31 1.69
CA HIS A 183 9.77 4.05 0.99
C HIS A 183 10.73 3.86 -0.21
N GLU A 184 11.58 4.85 -0.54
CA GLU A 184 12.62 4.68 -1.56
C GLU A 184 13.67 3.71 -1.01
N ALA A 185 13.82 2.56 -1.67
CA ALA A 185 14.72 1.51 -1.24
C ALA A 185 16.16 2.04 -1.12
N MET A 186 16.66 2.20 0.11
CA MET A 186 18.09 2.25 0.39
C MET A 186 18.66 0.83 0.33
N HIS A 187 19.99 0.68 0.30
CA HIS A 187 20.63 -0.63 0.35
C HIS A 187 20.26 -1.33 1.66
N GLU A 188 19.17 -2.09 1.64
CA GLU A 188 18.83 -3.02 2.71
C GLU A 188 19.92 -4.09 2.72
N LYS A 189 20.34 -4.49 3.92
CA LYS A 189 21.01 -5.78 4.07
C LYS A 189 20.13 -6.81 3.35
N PRO A 190 20.69 -7.68 2.49
CA PRO A 190 19.88 -8.72 1.87
C PRO A 190 19.10 -9.38 2.99
N MET A 191 17.76 -9.34 2.91
CA MET A 191 16.92 -10.18 3.75
C MET A 191 17.58 -11.55 3.75
N GLU A 192 17.84 -12.10 4.94
CA GLU A 192 18.35 -13.46 5.05
C GLU A 192 17.50 -14.31 4.11
N LYS A 193 18.14 -14.87 3.08
CA LYS A 193 17.48 -15.68 2.07
C LYS A 193 16.82 -16.83 2.81
N TRP A 194 15.54 -16.68 3.13
CA TRP A 194 14.73 -17.74 3.66
C TRP A 194 14.47 -18.65 2.47
N GLN A 195 15.28 -19.71 2.35
CA GLN A 195 15.02 -20.83 1.45
C GLN A 195 14.49 -22.01 2.28
N PRO A 196 13.18 -22.27 2.31
CA PRO A 196 12.64 -23.53 2.80
C PRO A 196 12.90 -24.68 1.80
N ASN A 197 14.03 -25.33 2.05
CA ASN A 197 14.46 -26.74 1.94
C ASN A 197 13.85 -27.75 0.93
N GLU A 198 14.75 -28.60 0.40
CA GLU A 198 14.51 -29.59 -0.66
C GLU A 198 13.88 -30.91 -0.18
N THR A 199 13.87 -31.23 1.13
CA THR A 199 13.47 -32.58 1.57
C THR A 199 13.07 -32.67 3.04
N LYS A 200 11.77 -32.61 3.36
CA LYS A 200 11.05 -33.43 4.38
C LYS A 200 9.59 -32.97 4.58
N VAL A 201 8.80 -33.89 5.12
CA VAL A 201 7.33 -33.97 5.22
C VAL A 201 6.64 -32.62 5.54
N LEU A 202 5.44 -32.41 5.00
CA LEU A 202 4.56 -31.27 5.30
C LEU A 202 4.49 -30.98 6.81
N THR A 203 5.05 -29.84 7.22
CA THR A 203 4.95 -29.37 8.61
C THR A 203 3.75 -28.46 8.83
N LEU A 204 3.32 -28.32 10.07
CA LEU A 204 2.24 -27.40 10.43
C LEU A 204 2.58 -25.94 10.09
N LYS A 205 3.83 -25.52 10.25
CA LYS A 205 4.28 -24.17 9.83
C LYS A 205 4.12 -23.95 8.34
N GLN A 206 4.52 -24.93 7.53
CA GLN A 206 4.36 -24.87 6.07
C GLN A 206 2.88 -24.81 5.69
N TRP A 207 2.01 -25.58 6.37
CA TRP A 207 0.57 -25.50 6.17
C TRP A 207 0.02 -24.10 6.48
N MET A 208 0.41 -23.50 7.60
CA MET A 208 -0.06 -22.16 8.00
C MET A 208 0.38 -21.05 7.03
N ASP A 209 1.65 -21.06 6.61
CA ASP A 209 2.17 -20.15 5.59
C ASP A 209 1.43 -20.34 4.26
N LYS A 210 1.43 -21.57 3.73
CA LYS A 210 1.04 -21.82 2.35
C LYS A 210 -0.45 -22.01 2.15
N ALA A 211 -1.23 -22.38 3.16
CA ALA A 211 -2.69 -22.49 3.05
C ALA A 211 -3.40 -21.19 3.45
N TYR A 212 -2.88 -20.44 4.43
CA TYR A 212 -3.55 -19.26 4.99
C TYR A 212 -2.78 -17.94 4.84
N GLY A 213 -1.52 -17.96 4.42
CA GLY A 213 -0.68 -16.76 4.38
C GLY A 213 -0.31 -16.25 5.78
N CYS A 214 -0.37 -17.10 6.80
CA CYS A 214 -0.02 -16.74 8.18
C CYS A 214 1.47 -16.98 8.43
N PHE A 215 2.34 -16.10 7.92
CA PHE A 215 3.79 -16.27 7.98
C PHE A 215 4.38 -16.13 9.39
N ASP A 216 3.84 -15.21 10.20
CA ASP A 216 4.37 -14.83 11.52
C ASP A 216 3.53 -15.36 12.69
N PHE A 217 2.75 -16.42 12.47
CA PHE A 217 1.94 -16.99 13.53
C PHE A 217 2.83 -17.55 14.66
N VAL A 218 2.38 -17.36 15.90
CA VAL A 218 3.03 -17.88 17.11
C VAL A 218 2.11 -18.94 17.71
N PRO A 219 2.39 -20.25 17.52
CA PRO A 219 1.57 -21.30 18.11
C PRO A 219 1.69 -21.29 19.63
N THR A 220 0.56 -21.44 20.31
CA THR A 220 0.48 -21.48 21.78
C THR A 220 0.11 -22.86 22.29
N HIS A 221 -0.74 -23.59 21.56
CA HIS A 221 -1.17 -24.93 21.95
C HIS A 221 -1.61 -25.74 20.74
N LEU A 222 -1.24 -27.02 20.68
CA LEU A 222 -1.72 -27.99 19.71
C LEU A 222 -2.30 -29.20 20.44
N SER A 223 -3.56 -29.53 20.20
CA SER A 223 -4.15 -30.79 20.65
C SER A 223 -4.36 -31.72 19.46
N ILE A 224 -3.96 -32.98 19.59
CA ILE A 224 -4.00 -34.00 18.56
C ILE A 224 -4.93 -35.12 19.04
N PHE A 225 -5.95 -35.41 18.25
CA PHE A 225 -6.97 -36.41 18.49
C PHE A 225 -6.83 -37.53 17.46
N THR A 226 -6.30 -38.67 17.94
CA THR A 226 -6.23 -39.95 17.19
C THR A 226 -6.96 -41.02 18.01
N ASP A 227 -6.35 -42.18 18.28
CA ASP A 227 -6.85 -43.16 19.25
C ASP A 227 -6.65 -42.68 20.70
N LYS A 228 -5.74 -41.70 20.89
CA LYS A 228 -5.43 -41.05 22.16
C LYS A 228 -5.36 -39.54 21.93
N MET A 229 -5.58 -38.78 23.00
CA MET A 229 -5.39 -37.33 23.02
C MET A 229 -3.95 -37.03 23.43
N ASN A 230 -3.22 -36.33 22.57
CA ASN A 230 -1.89 -35.80 22.85
C ASN A 230 -1.92 -34.27 22.77
N THR A 231 -1.13 -33.59 23.58
CA THR A 231 -1.06 -32.13 23.61
C THR A 231 0.38 -31.65 23.55
N MET A 232 0.63 -30.59 22.80
CA MET A 232 1.94 -29.96 22.65
C MET A 232 1.83 -28.47 22.95
N THR A 233 2.83 -27.92 23.62
CA THR A 233 2.92 -26.49 23.99
C THR A 233 4.25 -25.86 23.59
N GLU A 234 5.23 -26.66 23.18
CA GLU A 234 6.55 -26.20 22.79
C GLU A 234 6.51 -25.70 21.34
N ARG A 235 6.94 -24.45 21.12
CA ARG A 235 6.74 -23.75 19.85
C ARG A 235 7.43 -24.47 18.69
N ALA A 236 8.70 -24.87 18.86
CA ALA A 236 9.47 -25.48 17.79
C ALA A 236 8.90 -26.84 17.39
N GLU A 237 8.46 -27.64 18.36
CA GLU A 237 7.74 -28.89 18.13
C GLU A 237 6.43 -28.69 17.39
N ILE A 238 5.61 -27.68 17.74
CA ILE A 238 4.34 -27.42 17.05
C ILE A 238 4.59 -26.95 15.60
N GLU A 239 5.54 -26.02 15.39
CA GLU A 239 5.87 -25.52 14.06
C GLU A 239 6.37 -26.63 13.12
N ASN A 240 7.20 -27.54 13.63
CA ASN A 240 7.81 -28.62 12.87
C ASN A 240 6.99 -29.93 12.88
N PHE A 241 5.77 -29.91 13.41
CA PHE A 241 4.93 -31.11 13.47
C PHE A 241 4.59 -31.61 12.06
N GLU A 242 5.01 -32.84 11.74
CA GLU A 242 4.77 -33.47 10.44
C GLU A 242 3.33 -34.01 10.34
N ILE A 243 2.49 -33.40 9.50
CA ILE A 243 1.06 -33.74 9.41
C ILE A 243 0.83 -35.19 8.96
N ALA A 244 1.66 -35.69 8.03
CA ALA A 244 1.54 -37.06 7.52
C ALA A 244 1.70 -38.13 8.61
N SER A 245 2.48 -37.84 9.66
CA SER A 245 2.74 -38.78 10.78
C SER A 245 1.46 -39.18 11.53
N LEU A 246 0.40 -38.39 11.41
CA LEU A 246 -0.92 -38.71 11.99
C LEU A 246 -1.53 -39.98 11.40
N LEU A 247 -1.31 -40.22 10.11
CA LEU A 247 -1.92 -41.33 9.37
C LEU A 247 -0.89 -42.36 8.93
N ILE A 248 0.36 -41.95 8.69
CA ILE A 248 1.37 -42.77 8.01
C ILE A 248 2.52 -43.08 8.97
N ALA A 249 2.83 -44.37 9.10
CA ALA A 249 4.06 -44.84 9.74
C ALA A 249 4.58 -46.06 8.97
N ASN A 250 5.90 -46.22 8.91
CA ASN A 250 6.54 -47.33 8.18
C ASN A 250 6.06 -47.45 6.72
N GLN A 251 5.89 -46.31 6.03
CA GLN A 251 5.43 -46.26 4.62
C GLN A 251 4.06 -46.91 4.37
N ALA A 252 3.22 -47.02 5.41
CA ALA A 252 1.86 -47.53 5.30
C ALA A 252 0.90 -46.69 6.12
N PHE A 253 -0.37 -46.68 5.71
CA PHE A 253 -1.40 -46.10 6.54
C PHE A 253 -1.64 -46.93 7.79
N THR A 254 -1.53 -46.28 8.95
CA THR A 254 -1.87 -46.85 10.25
C THR A 254 -3.25 -46.44 10.73
N ARG A 255 -3.81 -45.35 10.19
CA ARG A 255 -5.10 -44.78 10.62
C ARG A 255 -5.85 -44.16 9.45
N LYS A 256 -7.18 -44.20 9.52
CA LYS A 256 -8.07 -43.61 8.51
C LYS A 256 -8.20 -42.10 8.63
N THR A 257 -8.24 -41.58 9.85
CA THR A 257 -8.52 -40.18 10.15
C THR A 257 -7.80 -39.71 11.40
N ALA A 258 -7.52 -38.41 11.49
CA ALA A 258 -7.01 -37.72 12.67
C ALA A 258 -7.55 -36.28 12.69
N THR A 259 -7.65 -35.68 13.88
CA THR A 259 -8.03 -34.27 14.03
C THR A 259 -7.02 -33.54 14.90
N MET A 260 -6.70 -32.29 14.56
CA MET A 260 -5.90 -31.40 15.37
C MET A 260 -6.67 -30.11 15.65
N THR A 261 -6.43 -29.52 16.81
CA THR A 261 -6.87 -28.16 17.13
C THR A 261 -5.66 -27.32 17.49
N LEU A 262 -5.42 -26.27 16.72
CA LEU A 262 -4.33 -25.32 16.90
C LEU A 262 -4.86 -24.03 17.51
N SER A 263 -4.21 -23.57 18.58
CA SER A 263 -4.34 -22.23 19.13
C SER A 263 -3.06 -21.45 18.85
N PHE A 264 -3.18 -20.21 18.39
CA PHE A 264 -2.05 -19.37 18.00
C PHE A 264 -2.37 -17.88 18.08
N VAL A 265 -1.35 -17.03 18.07
CA VAL A 265 -1.48 -15.57 17.94
C VAL A 265 -0.87 -15.14 16.61
N ASN A 266 -1.43 -14.11 15.96
CA ASN A 266 -0.84 -13.50 14.77
C ASN A 266 -0.45 -12.05 15.09
N PRO A 267 0.80 -11.78 15.54
CA PRO A 267 1.19 -10.48 16.09
C PRO A 267 1.01 -9.30 15.13
N LEU A 268 1.04 -9.55 13.82
CA LEU A 268 0.82 -8.51 12.81
C LEU A 268 -0.64 -8.09 12.68
N GLU A 269 -1.58 -8.95 13.09
CA GLU A 269 -3.02 -8.70 13.01
C GLU A 269 -3.62 -8.35 14.37
N SER A 270 -3.30 -9.14 15.40
CA SER A 270 -3.86 -9.03 16.75
C SER A 270 -3.06 -9.84 17.75
N GLU A 271 -3.00 -9.37 19.00
CA GLU A 271 -2.47 -10.15 20.13
C GLU A 271 -3.46 -11.22 20.64
N GLN A 272 -4.67 -11.30 20.08
CA GLN A 272 -5.66 -12.29 20.48
C GLN A 272 -5.34 -13.71 19.99
N ASN A 273 -5.73 -14.69 20.81
CA ASN A 273 -5.69 -16.10 20.43
C ASN A 273 -6.72 -16.40 19.32
N ARG A 274 -6.23 -17.04 18.27
CA ARG A 274 -6.99 -17.60 17.17
C ARG A 274 -7.01 -19.12 17.25
N TYR A 275 -8.06 -19.69 16.65
CA TYR A 275 -8.31 -21.13 16.70
C TYR A 275 -8.49 -21.70 15.29
N MET A 276 -7.85 -22.84 15.05
CA MET A 276 -7.98 -23.60 13.81
C MET A 276 -8.26 -25.06 14.14
N THR A 277 -9.19 -25.67 13.40
CA THR A 277 -9.37 -27.13 13.39
C THR A 277 -8.78 -27.68 12.11
N ILE A 278 -8.04 -28.78 12.19
CA ILE A 278 -7.42 -29.45 11.04
C ILE A 278 -7.85 -30.91 11.08
N PHE A 279 -8.62 -31.34 10.09
CA PHE A 279 -9.03 -32.70 9.88
C PHE A 279 -8.16 -33.33 8.79
N VAL A 280 -7.65 -34.54 9.06
CA VAL A 280 -6.77 -35.27 8.15
C VAL A 280 -7.36 -36.65 7.91
N GLU A 281 -7.51 -37.06 6.66
CA GLU A 281 -8.06 -38.36 6.30
C GLU A 281 -7.32 -39.01 5.13
N GLN A 282 -7.36 -40.33 5.04
CA GLN A 282 -6.85 -41.05 3.89
C GLN A 282 -7.60 -40.65 2.61
N ALA A 283 -6.86 -40.57 1.50
CA ALA A 283 -7.40 -40.40 0.16
C ALA A 283 -6.96 -41.58 -0.72
N GLU A 284 -7.33 -41.53 -2.01
CA GLU A 284 -6.98 -42.56 -2.98
C GLU A 284 -5.48 -42.52 -3.28
N SER A 285 -4.78 -43.60 -2.93
CA SER A 285 -3.34 -43.76 -3.13
C SER A 285 -3.01 -44.31 -4.52
N THR A 286 -1.80 -44.02 -4.99
CA THR A 286 -1.22 -44.65 -6.19
C THR A 286 -0.21 -45.74 -5.79
N GLN A 287 0.40 -46.40 -6.78
CA GLN A 287 1.48 -47.36 -6.50
C GLN A 287 2.71 -46.69 -5.84
N ASP A 288 2.93 -45.41 -6.14
CA ASP A 288 4.15 -44.69 -5.75
C ASP A 288 3.93 -43.66 -4.63
N ALA A 289 2.68 -43.40 -4.22
CA ALA A 289 2.38 -42.42 -3.19
C ALA A 289 1.13 -42.80 -2.37
N LEU A 290 1.21 -42.57 -1.05
CA LEU A 290 0.05 -42.62 -0.16
C LEU A 290 -0.58 -41.24 -0.08
N CYS A 291 -1.81 -41.11 -0.57
CA CYS A 291 -2.47 -39.80 -0.61
C CYS A 291 -3.36 -39.59 0.62
N TYR A 292 -3.34 -38.40 1.20
CA TYR A 292 -4.21 -38.01 2.29
C TYR A 292 -4.74 -36.60 2.07
N ARG A 293 -5.98 -36.35 2.52
CA ARG A 293 -6.61 -35.03 2.45
C ARG A 293 -6.45 -34.32 3.79
N VAL A 294 -6.04 -33.06 3.74
CA VAL A 294 -6.03 -32.15 4.87
C VAL A 294 -7.12 -31.10 4.63
N THR A 295 -8.11 -31.06 5.50
CA THR A 295 -9.15 -30.03 5.52
C THR A 295 -9.02 -29.24 6.81
N SER A 296 -8.74 -27.95 6.71
CA SER A 296 -8.61 -27.09 7.87
C SER A 296 -9.60 -25.95 7.82
N THR A 297 -10.05 -25.51 8.99
CA THR A 297 -10.95 -24.37 9.15
C THR A 297 -10.36 -23.43 10.19
N LEU A 298 -9.99 -22.24 9.74
CA LEU A 298 -9.65 -21.11 10.59
C LEU A 298 -10.93 -20.41 11.06
N MET A 299 -11.12 -20.36 12.38
CA MET A 299 -12.32 -19.79 12.99
C MET A 299 -12.30 -18.25 12.90
N PRO A 300 -13.48 -17.59 12.80
CA PRO A 300 -13.58 -16.14 12.84
C PRO A 300 -12.90 -15.55 14.08
N SER A 301 -12.38 -14.34 13.95
CA SER A 301 -11.86 -13.62 15.12
C SER A 301 -13.02 -13.31 16.09
N PRO A 302 -12.79 -13.32 17.42
CA PRO A 302 -13.77 -12.84 18.37
C PRO A 302 -14.20 -11.40 18.03
N LEU A 303 -15.50 -11.11 18.08
CA LEU A 303 -16.03 -9.77 17.82
C LEU A 303 -15.59 -8.80 18.93
N GLU A 304 -14.78 -7.79 18.60
CA GLU A 304 -14.61 -6.60 19.43
C GLU A 304 -15.53 -5.47 18.95
N SER A 305 -15.99 -4.64 19.89
CA SER A 305 -17.08 -3.68 19.71
C SER A 305 -16.78 -2.48 18.77
N ASN A 306 -15.58 -2.38 18.18
CA ASN A 306 -15.13 -1.17 17.47
C ASN A 306 -14.42 -1.41 16.11
N PHE A 307 -14.74 -2.48 15.37
CA PHE A 307 -14.18 -2.66 14.03
C PHE A 307 -15.11 -2.17 12.92
N ASN A 308 -14.61 -1.23 12.10
CA ASN A 308 -15.15 -0.95 10.78
C ASN A 308 -14.94 -2.20 9.89
N GLU A 309 -16.01 -2.62 9.22
CA GLU A 309 -16.15 -3.87 8.48
C GLU A 309 -15.03 -4.09 7.45
N THR A 310 -14.04 -4.93 7.78
CA THR A 310 -13.30 -5.71 6.79
C THR A 310 -13.83 -7.14 6.83
N THR A 311 -14.57 -7.52 5.80
CA THR A 311 -15.45 -8.72 5.76
C THR A 311 -14.74 -10.07 5.90
N ASN A 312 -13.41 -10.13 5.81
CA ASN A 312 -12.66 -11.38 5.77
C ASN A 312 -12.33 -11.96 7.15
N PHE A 313 -12.25 -11.14 8.20
CA PHE A 313 -11.93 -11.62 9.57
C PHE A 313 -13.14 -12.20 10.32
N LEU A 314 -14.35 -11.91 9.83
CA LEU A 314 -15.62 -12.32 10.43
C LEU A 314 -16.16 -13.65 9.89
N LYS A 315 -15.52 -14.22 8.85
CA LYS A 315 -15.96 -15.46 8.21
C LYS A 315 -14.97 -16.58 8.47
N PRO A 316 -15.44 -17.82 8.70
CA PRO A 316 -14.54 -18.96 8.77
C PRO A 316 -13.87 -19.14 7.41
N MET A 317 -12.55 -19.32 7.41
CA MET A 317 -11.81 -19.66 6.20
C MET A 317 -11.52 -21.16 6.22
N THR A 318 -11.96 -21.88 5.19
CA THR A 318 -11.72 -23.32 5.09
C THR A 318 -10.87 -23.60 3.86
N VAL A 319 -9.75 -24.29 4.08
CA VAL A 319 -8.82 -24.73 3.02
C VAL A 319 -8.75 -26.24 3.05
N THR A 320 -8.91 -26.86 1.89
CA THR A 320 -8.75 -28.31 1.70
C THR A 320 -7.71 -28.57 0.63
N ALA A 321 -6.81 -29.51 0.89
CA ALA A 321 -5.78 -29.93 -0.06
C ALA A 321 -5.54 -31.43 0.03
N VAL A 322 -5.22 -32.04 -1.09
CA VAL A 322 -4.73 -33.42 -1.16
C VAL A 322 -3.20 -33.39 -1.17
N MET A 323 -2.62 -34.26 -0.36
CA MET A 323 -1.18 -34.40 -0.14
C MET A 323 -0.75 -35.81 -0.50
N GLY A 324 0.42 -35.95 -1.10
CA GLY A 324 1.03 -37.21 -1.48
C GLY A 324 2.25 -37.52 -0.61
N PHE A 325 2.17 -38.57 0.19
CA PHE A 325 3.36 -39.14 0.81
C PHE A 325 4.06 -40.07 -0.18
N ASP A 326 5.14 -39.58 -0.77
CA ASP A 326 5.93 -40.33 -1.76
C ASP A 326 6.59 -41.55 -1.12
N LEU A 327 6.31 -42.74 -1.66
CA LEU A 327 6.88 -44.01 -1.22
C LEU A 327 8.31 -44.23 -1.77
N ARG A 328 8.70 -43.48 -2.79
CA ARG A 328 10.01 -43.58 -3.41
C ARG A 328 11.06 -42.88 -2.56
N THR A 329 12.23 -43.49 -2.51
CA THR A 329 13.40 -42.89 -1.83
C THR A 329 13.89 -41.64 -2.57
N GLU A 330 14.56 -40.74 -1.85
CA GLU A 330 15.20 -39.57 -2.46
C GLU A 330 16.16 -39.95 -3.60
N LYS A 331 16.87 -41.07 -3.45
CA LYS A 331 17.76 -41.60 -4.48
C LYS A 331 17.00 -41.96 -5.76
N GLN A 332 15.92 -42.74 -5.65
CA GLN A 332 15.11 -43.13 -6.81
C GLN A 332 14.58 -41.90 -7.57
N ARG A 333 14.10 -40.89 -6.85
CA ARG A 333 13.58 -39.65 -7.45
C ARG A 333 14.67 -38.84 -8.15
N THR A 334 15.85 -38.77 -7.54
CA THR A 334 17.00 -38.07 -8.12
C THR A 334 17.51 -38.79 -9.36
N ASP A 335 17.57 -40.13 -9.33
CA ASP A 335 17.98 -40.96 -10.48
C ASP A 335 16.99 -40.84 -11.64
N GLU A 336 15.67 -40.84 -11.37
CA GLU A 336 14.62 -40.60 -12.36
C GLU A 336 14.77 -39.22 -13.02
N PHE A 337 14.90 -38.15 -12.22
CA PHE A 337 15.11 -36.80 -12.74
C PHE A 337 16.37 -36.72 -13.59
N ASN A 338 17.50 -37.24 -13.10
CA ASN A 338 18.77 -37.21 -13.82
C ASN A 338 18.66 -37.91 -15.18
N TYR A 339 17.98 -39.06 -15.22
CA TYR A 339 17.73 -39.77 -16.47
C TYR A 339 16.87 -38.93 -17.44
N MET A 340 15.74 -38.40 -16.97
CA MET A 340 14.81 -37.63 -17.82
C MET A 340 15.44 -36.34 -18.34
N TRP A 341 16.22 -35.66 -17.49
CA TRP A 341 16.90 -34.43 -17.86
C TRP A 341 18.03 -34.69 -18.86
N GLN A 342 18.85 -35.71 -18.62
CA GLN A 342 19.93 -36.09 -19.54
C GLN A 342 19.39 -36.56 -20.89
N ASP A 343 18.33 -37.38 -20.90
CA ASP A 343 17.65 -37.81 -22.13
C ASP A 343 17.13 -36.61 -22.94
N ALA A 344 16.50 -35.63 -22.28
CA ALA A 344 16.01 -34.42 -22.93
C ALA A 344 17.15 -33.59 -23.56
N LYS A 345 18.25 -33.39 -22.82
CA LYS A 345 19.44 -32.68 -23.32
C LYS A 345 20.08 -33.40 -24.51
N ASP A 346 20.15 -34.73 -24.47
CA ASP A 346 20.78 -35.52 -25.53
C ASP A 346 19.93 -35.60 -26.80
N ARG A 347 18.59 -35.63 -26.68
CA ARG A 347 17.68 -35.52 -27.83
C ARG A 347 17.73 -34.15 -28.48
N THR A 348 17.80 -33.09 -27.68
CA THR A 348 17.97 -31.72 -28.19
C THR A 348 19.27 -31.56 -28.98
N LYS A 349 20.39 -32.14 -28.50
CA LYS A 349 21.66 -32.16 -29.25
C LYS A 349 21.59 -32.92 -30.57
N LYS A 350 20.68 -33.88 -30.69
CA LYS A 350 20.43 -34.67 -31.91
C LYS A 350 19.38 -34.03 -32.82
N GLU A 351 18.91 -32.83 -32.50
CA GLU A 351 17.83 -32.12 -33.22
C GLU A 351 16.49 -32.88 -33.22
N ASP A 352 16.30 -33.82 -32.29
CA ASP A 352 15.05 -34.57 -32.10
C ASP A 352 14.20 -33.94 -30.97
N THR A 353 13.87 -32.66 -31.12
CA THR A 353 13.11 -31.90 -30.11
C THR A 353 11.62 -32.22 -30.11
N ASP A 354 11.08 -32.72 -31.22
CA ASP A 354 9.65 -33.04 -31.38
C ASP A 354 9.23 -34.29 -30.59
N SER A 355 10.19 -35.18 -30.25
CA SER A 355 9.94 -36.38 -29.46
C SER A 355 9.93 -36.15 -27.94
N LEU A 356 10.24 -34.93 -27.48
CA LEU A 356 10.22 -34.56 -26.07
C LEU A 356 8.77 -34.46 -25.57
N ASN A 357 8.49 -35.08 -24.42
CA ASN A 357 7.22 -34.86 -23.75
C ASN A 357 7.18 -33.47 -23.08
N GLU A 358 6.01 -33.04 -22.62
CA GLU A 358 5.82 -31.71 -22.03
C GLU A 358 6.66 -31.48 -20.75
N GLU A 359 6.92 -32.51 -19.95
CA GLU A 359 7.77 -32.40 -18.76
C GLU A 359 9.24 -32.20 -19.16
N GLN A 360 9.71 -32.97 -20.15
CA GLN A 360 11.05 -32.87 -20.70
C GLN A 360 11.28 -31.51 -21.37
N LYS A 361 10.31 -30.99 -22.13
CA LYS A 361 10.39 -29.65 -22.73
C LYS A 361 10.64 -28.57 -21.67
N LEU A 362 9.89 -28.60 -20.55
CA LEU A 362 10.06 -27.64 -19.47
C LEU A 362 11.48 -27.66 -18.88
N ILE A 363 11.99 -28.85 -18.55
CA ILE A 363 13.28 -28.98 -17.86
C ILE A 363 14.47 -28.83 -18.81
N ASN A 364 14.28 -29.09 -20.11
CA ASN A 364 15.32 -29.02 -21.12
C ASN A 364 15.88 -27.60 -21.28
N GLU A 365 15.04 -26.57 -21.15
CA GLU A 365 15.47 -25.19 -21.36
C GLU A 365 16.14 -24.61 -20.10
N ILE A 366 15.85 -25.15 -18.92
CA ILE A 366 16.45 -24.69 -17.66
C ILE A 366 17.94 -25.09 -17.58
N ALA A 367 18.80 -24.11 -17.27
CA ALA A 367 20.25 -24.34 -17.15
C ALA A 367 20.63 -24.92 -15.78
N SER A 368 20.09 -24.36 -14.70
CA SER A 368 20.36 -24.80 -13.33
C SER A 368 19.76 -26.19 -13.06
N PRO A 369 20.56 -27.22 -12.75
CA PRO A 369 20.05 -28.56 -12.43
C PRO A 369 19.07 -28.55 -11.25
N HIS A 370 19.32 -27.71 -10.25
CA HIS A 370 18.47 -27.58 -9.07
C HIS A 370 17.10 -26.99 -9.45
N ALA A 371 17.08 -25.87 -10.18
CA ALA A 371 15.83 -25.28 -10.65
C ALA A 371 15.05 -26.25 -11.56
N ALA A 372 15.73 -26.98 -12.44
CA ALA A 372 15.14 -28.00 -13.30
C ALA A 372 14.51 -29.15 -12.50
N LYS A 373 15.18 -29.64 -11.45
CA LYS A 373 14.67 -30.69 -10.55
C LYS A 373 13.39 -30.25 -9.85
N TYR A 374 13.37 -29.02 -9.33
CA TYR A 374 12.18 -28.44 -8.71
C TYR A 374 11.04 -28.26 -9.70
N ALA A 375 11.32 -27.71 -10.89
CA ALA A 375 10.33 -27.51 -11.94
C ALA A 375 9.73 -28.85 -12.42
N TYR A 376 10.57 -29.88 -12.58
CA TYR A 376 10.14 -31.23 -12.93
C TYR A 376 9.11 -31.77 -11.93
N ARG A 377 9.49 -31.75 -10.64
CA ARG A 377 8.65 -32.30 -9.59
C ARG A 377 7.38 -31.47 -9.39
N GLY A 378 7.50 -30.15 -9.45
CA GLY A 378 6.37 -29.23 -9.38
C GLY A 378 5.34 -29.49 -10.47
N LYS A 379 5.78 -29.69 -11.72
CA LYS A 379 4.90 -30.01 -12.86
C LYS A 379 4.18 -31.34 -12.69
N GLN A 380 4.87 -32.39 -12.26
CA GLN A 380 4.23 -33.69 -11.97
C GLN A 380 3.11 -33.55 -10.94
N LEU A 381 3.39 -32.88 -9.81
CA LEU A 381 2.43 -32.68 -8.74
C LEU A 381 1.25 -31.80 -9.18
N TYR A 382 1.52 -30.75 -9.97
CA TYR A 382 0.50 -29.91 -10.58
C TYR A 382 -0.46 -30.73 -11.46
N LEU A 383 0.07 -31.57 -12.36
CA LEU A 383 -0.73 -32.41 -13.24
C LEU A 383 -1.54 -33.48 -12.49
N GLN A 384 -1.07 -33.89 -11.30
CA GLN A 384 -1.77 -34.81 -10.40
C GLN A 384 -2.84 -34.13 -9.54
N GLY A 385 -2.98 -32.79 -9.61
CA GLY A 385 -3.90 -32.03 -8.74
C GLY A 385 -3.40 -31.83 -7.30
N ASN A 386 -2.14 -32.19 -7.01
CA ASN A 386 -1.50 -31.99 -5.71
C ASN A 386 -0.96 -30.56 -5.58
N PHE A 387 -1.86 -29.57 -5.73
CA PHE A 387 -1.52 -28.16 -5.91
C PHE A 387 -0.68 -27.57 -4.77
N PHE A 388 -0.95 -27.99 -3.52
CA PHE A 388 -0.20 -27.49 -2.37
C PHE A 388 1.28 -27.93 -2.43
N GLU A 389 1.55 -29.21 -2.68
CA GLU A 389 2.93 -29.70 -2.79
C GLU A 389 3.61 -29.16 -4.05
N ALA A 390 2.85 -28.99 -5.14
CA ALA A 390 3.34 -28.35 -6.34
C ALA A 390 3.90 -26.95 -6.05
N ILE A 391 3.17 -26.13 -5.26
CA ILE A 391 3.63 -24.78 -4.86
C ILE A 391 5.00 -24.83 -4.17
N LEU A 392 5.22 -25.77 -3.23
CA LEU A 392 6.49 -25.88 -2.51
C LEU A 392 7.68 -26.06 -3.47
N HIS A 393 7.53 -26.92 -4.48
CA HIS A 393 8.58 -27.13 -5.47
C HIS A 393 8.68 -25.97 -6.47
N LEU A 394 7.55 -25.46 -6.95
CA LEU A 394 7.51 -24.40 -7.95
C LEU A 394 8.02 -23.06 -7.43
N GLU A 395 7.77 -22.70 -6.15
CA GLU A 395 8.33 -21.49 -5.53
C GLU A 395 9.86 -21.55 -5.43
N ASN A 396 10.42 -22.74 -5.18
CA ASN A 396 11.87 -22.95 -5.19
C ASN A 396 12.45 -22.80 -6.61
N ALA A 397 11.80 -23.37 -7.62
CA ALA A 397 12.20 -23.17 -9.02
C ALA A 397 12.12 -21.69 -9.42
N PHE A 398 11.02 -21.02 -9.08
CA PHE A 398 10.81 -19.59 -9.33
C PHE A 398 11.90 -18.73 -8.67
N SER A 399 12.21 -18.99 -7.40
CA SER A 399 13.19 -18.21 -6.65
C SER A 399 14.59 -18.33 -7.25
N LEU A 400 15.02 -19.55 -7.60
CA LEU A 400 16.31 -19.78 -8.26
C LEU A 400 16.40 -19.07 -9.63
N LEU A 401 15.38 -19.24 -10.47
CA LEU A 401 15.36 -18.60 -11.79
C LEU A 401 15.26 -17.07 -11.71
N LYS A 402 14.56 -16.53 -10.71
CA LYS A 402 14.45 -15.07 -10.48
C LYS A 402 15.79 -14.45 -10.06
N GLU A 403 16.61 -15.19 -9.32
CA GLU A 403 17.98 -14.77 -9.00
C GLU A 403 18.86 -14.72 -10.26
N GLU A 404 18.69 -15.69 -11.16
CA GLU A 404 19.40 -15.82 -12.44
C GLU A 404 18.81 -14.95 -13.58
N ARG A 405 17.83 -14.06 -13.30
CA ARG A 405 17.00 -13.38 -14.31
C ARG A 405 17.76 -12.64 -15.42
N HIS A 406 18.94 -12.12 -15.12
CA HIS A 406 19.75 -11.34 -16.07
C HIS A 406 20.50 -12.23 -17.07
N GLU A 407 20.56 -13.53 -16.80
CA GLU A 407 21.28 -14.53 -17.59
C GLU A 407 20.33 -15.44 -18.38
N LEU A 408 19.01 -15.28 -18.20
CA LEU A 408 18.00 -16.10 -18.87
C LEU A 408 17.89 -15.76 -20.36
N THR A 409 18.00 -16.79 -21.19
CA THR A 409 17.68 -16.77 -22.63
C THR A 409 16.17 -16.71 -22.86
N VAL A 410 15.74 -16.42 -24.10
CA VAL A 410 14.30 -16.36 -24.47
C VAL A 410 13.55 -17.65 -24.11
N ARG A 411 14.13 -18.83 -24.40
CA ARG A 411 13.50 -20.12 -24.07
C ARG A 411 13.43 -20.40 -22.56
N GLN A 412 14.43 -19.93 -21.82
CA GLN A 412 14.41 -20.00 -20.36
C GLN A 412 13.34 -19.10 -19.74
N TRP A 413 13.09 -17.94 -20.36
CA TRP A 413 11.97 -17.08 -19.98
C TRP A 413 10.62 -17.78 -20.21
N GLU A 414 10.44 -18.52 -21.30
CA GLU A 414 9.21 -19.31 -21.51
C GLU A 414 9.00 -20.33 -20.37
N SER A 415 10.04 -21.07 -19.99
CA SER A 415 9.98 -22.01 -18.85
C SER A 415 9.71 -21.30 -17.52
N PHE A 416 10.31 -20.12 -17.31
CA PHE A 416 10.05 -19.30 -16.13
C PHE A 416 8.57 -18.88 -16.05
N PHE A 417 7.97 -18.50 -17.18
CA PHE A 417 6.56 -18.15 -17.18
C PHE A 417 5.63 -19.35 -17.07
N ASP A 418 6.01 -20.53 -17.57
CA ASP A 418 5.26 -21.77 -17.32
C ASP A 418 5.23 -22.09 -15.82
N ILE A 419 6.34 -21.85 -15.10
CA ILE A 419 6.39 -21.95 -13.63
C ILE A 419 5.47 -20.91 -12.98
N CYS A 420 5.47 -19.66 -13.43
CA CYS A 420 4.56 -18.62 -12.94
C CYS A 420 3.09 -18.99 -13.18
N TYR A 421 2.76 -19.54 -14.35
CA TYR A 421 1.42 -20.01 -14.68
C TYR A 421 0.99 -21.13 -13.72
N MET A 422 1.83 -22.15 -13.52
CA MET A 422 1.52 -23.25 -12.60
C MET A 422 1.36 -22.78 -11.15
N LEU A 423 2.22 -21.85 -10.68
CA LEU A 423 2.07 -21.23 -9.36
C LEU A 423 0.74 -20.48 -9.23
N GLY A 424 0.43 -19.65 -10.23
CA GLY A 424 -0.80 -18.90 -10.33
C GLY A 424 -2.04 -19.79 -10.22
N PHE A 425 -2.08 -20.84 -11.03
CA PHE A 425 -3.15 -21.84 -11.02
C PHE A 425 -3.27 -22.53 -9.66
N CYS A 426 -2.16 -23.03 -9.10
CA CYS A 426 -2.19 -23.73 -7.82
C CYS A 426 -2.71 -22.83 -6.68
N HIS A 427 -2.29 -21.56 -6.64
CA HIS A 427 -2.80 -20.61 -5.66
C HIS A 427 -4.28 -20.29 -5.86
N ASN A 428 -4.76 -20.22 -7.11
CA ASN A 428 -6.18 -19.97 -7.42
C ASN A 428 -7.07 -21.13 -6.93
N GLU A 429 -6.64 -22.37 -7.16
CA GLU A 429 -7.32 -23.58 -6.66
C GLU A 429 -7.39 -23.63 -5.12
N LEU A 430 -6.35 -23.15 -4.45
CA LEU A 430 -6.32 -23.01 -2.98
C LEU A 430 -7.05 -21.75 -2.47
N LYS A 431 -7.76 -21.02 -3.33
CA LYS A 431 -8.50 -19.77 -3.03
C LYS A 431 -7.65 -18.61 -2.53
N GLN A 432 -6.35 -18.62 -2.85
CA GLN A 432 -5.41 -17.56 -2.54
C GLN A 432 -5.30 -16.56 -3.68
N TYR A 433 -6.44 -15.93 -3.99
CA TYR A 433 -6.62 -15.16 -5.21
C TYR A 433 -5.63 -14.00 -5.37
N GLN A 434 -5.19 -13.34 -4.29
CA GLN A 434 -4.19 -12.27 -4.39
C GLN A 434 -2.79 -12.80 -4.78
N ARG A 435 -2.36 -13.95 -4.23
CA ARG A 435 -1.08 -14.58 -4.60
C ARG A 435 -1.15 -15.13 -6.02
N ALA A 436 -2.27 -15.77 -6.37
CA ALA A 436 -2.54 -16.21 -7.74
C ALA A 436 -2.44 -15.04 -8.74
N PHE A 437 -3.08 -13.91 -8.41
CA PHE A 437 -3.07 -12.70 -9.24
C PHE A 437 -1.65 -12.18 -9.49
N TYR A 438 -0.78 -12.19 -8.47
CA TYR A 438 0.63 -11.81 -8.62
C TYR A 438 1.35 -12.65 -9.69
N TYR A 439 1.30 -13.99 -9.58
CA TYR A 439 2.02 -14.86 -10.50
C TYR A 439 1.41 -14.85 -11.91
N LEU A 440 0.08 -14.86 -12.04
CA LEU A 440 -0.60 -14.85 -13.34
C LEU A 440 -0.40 -13.52 -14.09
N THR A 441 -0.22 -12.40 -13.37
CA THR A 441 0.09 -11.11 -14.01
C THR A 441 1.43 -11.17 -14.75
N LEU A 442 2.39 -11.97 -14.28
CA LEU A 442 3.68 -12.16 -14.94
C LEU A 442 3.58 -12.95 -16.25
N THR A 443 2.43 -13.58 -16.55
CA THR A 443 2.29 -14.45 -17.73
C THR A 443 1.51 -13.82 -18.88
N ILE A 444 0.77 -12.72 -18.64
CA ILE A 444 -0.23 -12.17 -19.57
C ILE A 444 0.37 -11.80 -20.94
N PHE A 445 1.56 -11.22 -20.95
CA PHE A 445 2.18 -10.71 -22.19
C PHE A 445 2.67 -11.81 -23.15
N GLN A 446 2.65 -13.09 -22.73
CA GLN A 446 2.94 -14.20 -23.64
C GLN A 446 1.84 -14.45 -24.68
N ASN A 447 0.66 -13.86 -24.49
CA ASN A 447 -0.50 -14.06 -25.37
C ASN A 447 -0.88 -15.54 -25.57
N ARG A 448 -0.61 -16.39 -24.57
CA ARG A 448 -1.06 -17.78 -24.54
C ARG A 448 -2.50 -17.84 -24.02
N ILE A 449 -3.37 -18.51 -24.76
CA ILE A 449 -4.80 -18.63 -24.45
C ILE A 449 -5.01 -19.16 -23.03
N ILE A 450 -4.41 -20.30 -22.71
CA ILE A 450 -4.56 -20.98 -21.40
C ILE A 450 -4.15 -20.07 -20.24
N HIS A 451 -3.05 -19.31 -20.39
CA HIS A 451 -2.60 -18.37 -19.34
C HIS A 451 -3.61 -17.23 -19.15
N THR A 452 -4.20 -16.77 -20.25
CA THR A 452 -5.19 -15.68 -20.24
C THR A 452 -6.51 -16.15 -19.62
N GLU A 453 -6.95 -17.36 -19.94
CA GLU A 453 -8.14 -17.98 -19.34
C GLU A 453 -8.02 -18.04 -17.81
N GLU A 454 -6.89 -18.53 -17.32
CA GLU A 454 -6.68 -18.68 -15.88
C GLU A 454 -6.53 -17.33 -15.17
N TYR A 455 -5.87 -16.36 -15.80
CA TYR A 455 -5.83 -14.98 -15.29
C TYR A 455 -7.23 -14.38 -15.15
N ILE A 456 -8.11 -14.61 -16.13
CA ILE A 456 -9.51 -14.17 -16.07
C ILE A 456 -10.27 -14.89 -14.96
N ASN A 457 -10.12 -16.21 -14.82
CA ASN A 457 -10.72 -16.97 -13.70
C ASN A 457 -10.31 -16.39 -12.35
N CYS A 458 -9.00 -16.13 -12.17
CA CYS A 458 -8.47 -15.53 -10.95
C CYS A 458 -9.08 -14.14 -10.67
N MET A 459 -9.18 -13.27 -11.67
CA MET A 459 -9.79 -11.94 -11.51
C MET A 459 -11.26 -12.04 -11.09
N ILE A 460 -12.02 -12.95 -11.68
CA ILE A 460 -13.44 -13.18 -11.36
C ILE A 460 -13.58 -13.72 -9.93
N ASN A 461 -12.76 -14.70 -9.56
CA ASN A 461 -12.75 -15.27 -8.21
C ASN A 461 -12.37 -14.23 -7.15
N LEU A 462 -11.44 -13.33 -7.46
CA LEU A 462 -11.06 -12.18 -6.62
C LEU A 462 -12.15 -11.10 -6.54
N ARG A 463 -13.18 -11.17 -7.39
CA ARG A 463 -14.17 -10.10 -7.62
C ARG A 463 -13.52 -8.77 -8.03
N ASP A 464 -12.47 -8.85 -8.83
CA ASP A 464 -11.76 -7.69 -9.33
C ASP A 464 -12.62 -6.90 -10.32
N PHE A 465 -12.85 -5.62 -10.03
CA PHE A 465 -13.67 -4.73 -10.87
C PHE A 465 -13.12 -4.57 -12.30
N ARG A 466 -11.83 -4.83 -12.51
CA ARG A 466 -11.17 -4.74 -13.82
C ARG A 466 -11.47 -5.93 -14.74
N ALA A 467 -12.05 -7.02 -14.22
CA ALA A 467 -12.29 -8.25 -14.97
C ALA A 467 -13.15 -8.03 -16.22
N LEU A 468 -14.29 -7.33 -16.08
CA LEU A 468 -15.21 -7.13 -17.20
C LEU A 468 -14.62 -6.24 -18.32
N PRO A 469 -14.05 -5.05 -18.03
CA PRO A 469 -13.37 -4.26 -19.05
C PRO A 469 -12.23 -5.01 -19.73
N PHE A 470 -11.48 -5.85 -18.99
CA PHE A 470 -10.42 -6.67 -19.57
C PHE A 470 -10.98 -7.69 -20.56
N ILE A 471 -12.00 -8.47 -20.16
CA ILE A 471 -12.65 -9.45 -21.05
C ILE A 471 -13.21 -8.78 -22.30
N ASP A 472 -13.87 -7.62 -22.16
CA ASP A 472 -14.43 -6.87 -23.30
C ASP A 472 -13.34 -6.40 -24.27
N ASN A 473 -12.16 -6.03 -23.78
CA ASN A 473 -11.03 -5.70 -24.64
C ASN A 473 -10.49 -6.94 -25.35
N VAL A 474 -10.30 -8.06 -24.65
CA VAL A 474 -9.81 -9.31 -25.25
C VAL A 474 -10.76 -9.82 -26.33
N ILE A 475 -12.08 -9.85 -26.08
CA ILE A 475 -13.08 -10.24 -27.09
C ILE A 475 -12.94 -9.36 -28.33
N ARG A 476 -12.88 -8.03 -28.14
CA ARG A 476 -12.77 -7.07 -29.24
C ARG A 476 -11.50 -7.28 -30.07
N ASP A 477 -10.37 -7.48 -29.40
CA ASP A 477 -9.07 -7.63 -30.07
C ASP A 477 -9.02 -8.95 -30.86
N VAL A 478 -9.50 -10.05 -30.28
CA VAL A 478 -9.57 -11.36 -30.96
C VAL A 478 -10.52 -11.30 -32.15
N SER A 479 -11.72 -10.74 -32.00
CA SER A 479 -12.69 -10.63 -33.10
C SER A 479 -12.16 -9.78 -34.24
N LYS A 480 -11.59 -8.60 -33.96
CA LYS A 480 -11.02 -7.71 -34.99
C LYS A 480 -9.87 -8.34 -35.75
N ASN A 481 -9.00 -9.07 -35.07
CA ASN A 481 -7.87 -9.74 -35.73
C ASN A 481 -8.36 -10.80 -36.72
N TYR A 482 -9.48 -11.48 -36.41
CA TYR A 482 -10.05 -12.49 -37.29
C TYR A 482 -10.83 -11.89 -38.46
N GLU A 483 -11.64 -10.86 -38.22
CA GLU A 483 -12.38 -10.14 -39.26
C GLU A 483 -11.45 -9.55 -40.35
N ASN A 484 -10.29 -9.04 -39.95
CA ASN A 484 -9.33 -8.44 -40.87
C ASN A 484 -8.47 -9.45 -41.63
N ALA A 485 -8.32 -10.68 -41.12
CA ALA A 485 -7.38 -11.66 -41.66
C ALA A 485 -8.01 -12.65 -42.66
N ASN A 486 -9.29 -13.00 -42.50
CA ASN A 486 -9.81 -14.26 -43.05
C ASN A 486 -11.10 -14.15 -43.89
N ASP A 487 -11.38 -13.05 -44.59
CA ASP A 487 -12.45 -12.94 -45.63
C ASP A 487 -13.82 -13.60 -45.27
N ASN A 488 -14.25 -13.54 -44.00
CA ASN A 488 -15.46 -14.17 -43.44
C ASN A 488 -15.43 -15.72 -43.30
N GLU A 489 -14.25 -16.35 -43.29
CA GLU A 489 -14.11 -17.71 -42.81
C GLU A 489 -14.43 -17.78 -41.30
N PRO A 490 -14.97 -18.90 -40.79
CA PRO A 490 -15.23 -19.06 -39.37
C PRO A 490 -13.91 -19.13 -38.57
N PRO A 491 -13.91 -18.71 -37.28
CA PRO A 491 -12.78 -18.88 -36.37
C PRO A 491 -12.25 -20.32 -36.34
N GLU A 492 -10.92 -20.48 -36.30
CA GLU A 492 -10.30 -21.75 -35.96
C GLU A 492 -10.87 -22.29 -34.64
N GLU A 493 -10.99 -23.61 -34.50
CA GLU A 493 -11.68 -24.27 -33.38
C GLU A 493 -11.19 -23.79 -32.01
N HIS A 494 -9.87 -23.65 -31.85
CA HIS A 494 -9.25 -23.22 -30.59
C HIS A 494 -9.54 -21.74 -30.27
N ILE A 495 -9.65 -20.88 -31.28
CA ILE A 495 -10.05 -19.46 -31.12
C ILE A 495 -11.53 -19.37 -30.79
N GLN A 496 -12.37 -20.14 -31.47
CA GLN A 496 -13.81 -20.21 -31.17
C GLN A 496 -14.04 -20.66 -29.72
N THR A 497 -13.32 -21.70 -29.28
CA THR A 497 -13.40 -22.21 -27.91
C THR A 497 -13.02 -21.13 -26.88
N PHE A 498 -11.97 -20.35 -27.16
CA PHE A 498 -11.54 -19.25 -26.30
C PHE A 498 -12.56 -18.10 -26.27
N LEU A 499 -13.10 -17.67 -27.42
CA LEU A 499 -14.17 -16.66 -27.46
C LEU A 499 -15.40 -17.11 -26.66
N SER A 500 -15.75 -18.40 -26.78
CA SER A 500 -16.84 -19.02 -26.03
C SER A 500 -16.57 -18.96 -24.53
N PHE A 501 -15.34 -19.25 -24.09
CA PHE A 501 -14.92 -19.08 -22.70
C PHE A 501 -15.10 -17.64 -22.22
N LEU A 502 -14.65 -16.64 -22.99
CA LEU A 502 -14.76 -15.23 -22.65
C LEU A 502 -16.22 -14.81 -22.49
N HIS A 503 -17.10 -15.23 -23.40
CA HIS A 503 -18.55 -14.96 -23.31
C HIS A 503 -19.18 -15.60 -22.07
N ARG A 504 -18.84 -16.85 -21.74
CA ARG A 504 -19.30 -17.50 -20.49
C ARG A 504 -18.89 -16.71 -19.25
N ARG A 505 -17.62 -16.28 -19.19
CA ARG A 505 -17.09 -15.49 -18.07
C ARG A 505 -17.72 -14.10 -17.99
N LYS A 506 -17.94 -13.43 -19.12
CA LYS A 506 -18.65 -12.15 -19.20
C LYS A 506 -20.10 -12.28 -18.70
N ALA A 507 -20.83 -13.30 -19.15
CA ALA A 507 -22.21 -13.54 -18.71
C ALA A 507 -22.29 -13.73 -17.19
N TYR A 508 -21.39 -14.52 -16.62
CA TYR A 508 -21.30 -14.71 -15.17
C TYR A 508 -21.12 -13.39 -14.41
N ILE A 509 -20.20 -12.52 -14.85
CA ILE A 509 -19.98 -11.21 -14.20
C ILE A 509 -21.22 -10.32 -14.31
N LEU A 510 -21.89 -10.29 -15.47
CA LEU A 510 -23.11 -9.49 -15.65
C LEU A 510 -24.23 -9.92 -14.69
N ILE A 511 -24.36 -11.22 -14.44
CA ILE A 511 -25.32 -11.76 -13.45
C ILE A 511 -24.96 -11.28 -12.04
N GLU A 512 -23.70 -11.43 -11.62
CA GLU A 512 -23.23 -11.00 -10.29
C GLU A 512 -23.35 -9.48 -10.07
N GLN A 513 -23.29 -8.68 -11.13
CA GLN A 513 -23.49 -7.22 -11.11
C GLN A 513 -24.97 -6.80 -11.21
N GLU A 514 -25.91 -7.75 -11.16
CA GLU A 514 -27.35 -7.53 -11.34
C GLU A 514 -27.77 -6.93 -12.69
N ARG A 515 -26.90 -7.00 -13.71
CA ARG A 515 -27.15 -6.55 -15.09
C ARG A 515 -27.86 -7.64 -15.89
N HIS A 516 -29.00 -8.09 -15.37
CA HIS A 516 -29.68 -9.30 -15.82
C HIS A 516 -30.13 -9.24 -17.28
N ASP A 517 -30.55 -8.08 -17.78
CA ASP A 517 -31.05 -7.94 -19.15
C ASP A 517 -29.90 -8.08 -20.18
N GLU A 518 -28.72 -7.52 -19.87
CA GLU A 518 -27.52 -7.69 -20.69
C GLU A 518 -27.01 -9.12 -20.65
N ALA A 519 -27.03 -9.75 -19.46
CA ALA A 519 -26.67 -11.15 -19.30
C ALA A 519 -27.61 -12.06 -20.13
N GLU A 520 -28.91 -11.86 -20.05
CA GLU A 520 -29.91 -12.63 -20.80
C GLU A 520 -29.74 -12.46 -22.31
N SER A 521 -29.50 -11.24 -22.79
CA SER A 521 -29.24 -10.99 -24.21
C SER A 521 -28.01 -11.77 -24.69
N LEU A 522 -26.92 -11.76 -23.92
CA LEU A 522 -25.70 -12.49 -24.27
C LEU A 522 -25.92 -14.01 -24.23
N LEU A 523 -26.56 -14.53 -23.18
CA LEU A 523 -26.83 -15.96 -23.02
C LEU A 523 -27.72 -16.50 -24.16
N ASN A 524 -28.70 -15.72 -24.62
CA ASN A 524 -29.53 -16.10 -25.77
C ASN A 524 -28.69 -16.25 -27.05
N THR A 525 -27.70 -15.38 -27.29
CA THR A 525 -26.80 -15.57 -28.44
C THR A 525 -25.95 -16.84 -28.32
N MET A 526 -25.59 -17.23 -27.10
CA MET A 526 -24.79 -18.42 -26.81
C MET A 526 -25.57 -19.73 -26.95
N LEU A 527 -26.89 -19.71 -27.11
CA LEU A 527 -27.68 -20.91 -27.42
C LEU A 527 -27.42 -21.43 -28.84
N HIS A 528 -26.80 -20.63 -29.70
CA HIS A 528 -26.38 -21.04 -31.04
C HIS A 528 -24.90 -21.45 -31.08
N ASP A 529 -24.18 -21.36 -29.97
CA ASP A 529 -22.78 -21.76 -29.84
C ASP A 529 -22.66 -23.17 -29.24
N PRO A 530 -22.11 -24.16 -29.98
CA PRO A 530 -22.00 -25.53 -29.49
C PRO A 530 -21.13 -25.66 -28.23
N TYR A 531 -20.18 -24.74 -27.99
CA TYR A 531 -19.31 -24.78 -26.82
C TYR A 531 -19.92 -24.15 -25.57
N SER A 532 -21.06 -23.46 -25.70
CA SER A 532 -21.67 -22.71 -24.61
C SER A 532 -23.16 -23.01 -24.38
N TYR A 533 -23.79 -23.83 -25.22
CA TYR A 533 -25.21 -24.17 -25.13
C TYR A 533 -25.66 -24.61 -23.72
N ASP A 534 -25.00 -25.62 -23.15
CA ASP A 534 -25.35 -26.16 -21.83
C ASP A 534 -25.16 -25.15 -20.70
N PHE A 535 -24.13 -24.31 -20.81
CA PHE A 535 -23.89 -23.22 -19.86
C PHE A 535 -25.00 -22.17 -19.97
N ALA A 536 -25.32 -21.75 -21.20
CA ALA A 536 -26.31 -20.73 -21.47
C ALA A 536 -27.70 -21.14 -20.95
N LEU A 537 -28.12 -22.38 -21.19
CA LEU A 537 -29.38 -22.91 -20.67
C LEU A 537 -29.46 -22.88 -19.14
N LYS A 538 -28.39 -23.30 -18.45
CA LYS A 538 -28.34 -23.33 -16.98
C LYS A 538 -28.44 -21.93 -16.38
N GLU A 539 -27.67 -20.97 -16.92
CA GLU A 539 -27.67 -19.59 -16.40
C GLU A 539 -28.97 -18.84 -16.73
N LEU A 540 -29.59 -19.09 -17.89
CA LEU A 540 -30.93 -18.55 -18.21
C LEU A 540 -31.99 -19.06 -17.23
N ALA A 541 -31.96 -20.35 -16.87
CA ALA A 541 -32.85 -20.91 -15.87
C ALA A 541 -32.60 -20.29 -14.47
N TYR A 542 -31.34 -20.04 -14.12
CA TYR A 542 -30.98 -19.35 -12.88
C TYR A 542 -31.51 -17.90 -12.84
N LEU A 543 -31.37 -17.13 -13.93
CA LEU A 543 -31.94 -15.79 -14.05
C LEU A 543 -33.46 -15.76 -13.89
N GLN A 544 -34.17 -16.75 -14.46
CA GLN A 544 -35.62 -16.90 -14.27
C GLN A 544 -35.97 -17.10 -12.78
N GLN A 545 -35.20 -17.91 -12.05
CA GLN A 545 -35.41 -18.12 -10.61
C GLN A 545 -35.15 -16.84 -9.79
N ILE A 546 -34.09 -16.08 -10.12
CA ILE A 546 -33.80 -14.81 -9.45
C ILE A 546 -34.95 -13.81 -9.65
N ARG A 547 -35.44 -13.68 -10.89
CA ARG A 547 -36.55 -12.77 -11.21
C ARG A 547 -37.86 -13.20 -10.56
N ALA A 548 -38.12 -14.50 -10.44
CA ALA A 548 -39.29 -15.03 -9.75
C ALA A 548 -39.28 -14.74 -8.23
N LYS A 549 -38.08 -14.67 -7.61
CA LYS A 549 -37.93 -14.33 -6.19
C LYS A 549 -38.01 -12.82 -5.87
N LYS A 550 -37.82 -11.96 -6.88
CA LYS A 550 -37.94 -10.49 -6.75
C LYS A 550 -39.36 -9.97 -7.04
N LYS A 551 -40.28 -10.84 -7.49
CA LYS A 551 -41.74 -10.58 -7.58
C LYS A 551 -42.42 -11.02 -6.29
#